data_AF-A0A944CC77-F1
#
_entry.id   AF-A0A944CC77-F1
#
_cell.length_a   1.000
_cell.length_b   1.000
_cell.length_c   1.000
_cell.angle_alpha   90.00
_cell.angle_beta   90.00
_cell.angle_gamma   90.00
#
_symmetry.space_group_name_H-M   'P 1'
#
loop_
_entity.id
_entity.type
_entity.pdbx_description
1 polymer ?
#
loop_
_entity_poly.entity_id
_entity_poly.type
_entity_poly.pdbx_seq_one_letter_code
_entity_poly.pdbx_strand_id
1 'polypeptide(L)'
;MTGSDDGDTPLDVHAKLKAELAAVKTGAVQEQARRGQKDQANERKAQVLALIEGASQTPDVDQVAEGAADHAGGHEADDASGNDSGGVAPVPQDWGYTLEKLNNEWSLVLIGSKVAMVREQPWAKIEDRVRVVQIDAFRHLLSNTRTQYMGSDGKIKTITWAKRWEGERWRRQYDGIEFHPDPQNGEGTKGYLNLWRGFSYHPDPQAGSWAIFRDHMLTNICSGDEALFNWVFGWFAHMFQRPRERPGTAIVVRGLMGTGKSIMGEVMGDLIAAHYFQVDDPRYITGQFNAHMSACLLLQAEEAVWAGDKVAEGRLKGLITSKTQMIESKGVDPYRLDNYVRVLMTSNEDWVVPAGKDERRYCVLDVADTVKENHGYFREMFEELDNGGRAALLDALLTFDLSQVNLRQIPRTGALLQQKLRSLDSVDAYVYERLCEGTLLRADATWSPDAFVVRQMLYDEYLTWADKVGIKRRADLNQFGRSIKKLIPHLQDTRPRDGGTRKRAYVFPPLPDCRASFEAAVGQGVDWPLDDPGWAQRDETNSSHGETGW
;
A
#
# COMPACT_ATOMS: atom_id res chain seq x y z
N MET A 1 65.37 31.05 15.32
CA MET A 1 65.54 29.61 15.59
C MET A 1 64.48 29.19 16.59
N THR A 2 63.52 28.37 16.17
CA THR A 2 62.83 27.31 16.92
C THR A 2 61.69 26.83 16.04
N GLY A 3 61.93 25.72 15.34
CA GLY A 3 60.87 24.95 14.69
C GLY A 3 60.31 23.93 15.67
N SER A 4 59.01 23.66 15.56
CA SER A 4 58.30 22.63 16.29
C SER A 4 58.01 21.46 15.35
N ASP A 5 58.77 20.38 15.55
CA ASP A 5 58.52 19.03 15.06
C ASP A 5 57.45 18.38 15.98
N ASP A 6 56.28 18.05 15.45
CA ASP A 6 55.30 17.18 16.11
C ASP A 6 55.47 15.76 15.57
N GLY A 7 56.17 14.92 16.33
CA GLY A 7 56.31 13.49 16.06
C GLY A 7 55.23 12.67 16.77
N ASP A 8 54.43 11.93 16.00
CA ASP A 8 53.50 10.90 16.50
C ASP A 8 54.24 9.91 17.42
N THR A 9 53.69 9.63 18.61
CA THR A 9 54.31 8.71 19.57
C THR A 9 54.22 7.24 19.10
N PRO A 10 55.18 6.37 19.45
CA PRO A 10 55.25 4.98 18.95
C PRO A 10 54.01 4.10 19.22
N LEU A 11 53.17 4.47 20.19
CA LEU A 11 51.92 3.78 20.51
C LEU A 11 50.80 4.06 19.49
N ASP A 12 50.76 5.25 18.89
CA ASP A 12 49.75 5.64 17.89
C ASP A 12 49.97 4.98 16.52
N VAL A 13 51.23 4.80 16.14
CA VAL A 13 51.60 4.11 14.89
C VAL A 13 51.22 2.64 14.94
N HIS A 14 51.38 1.99 16.08
CA HIS A 14 51.03 0.57 16.27
C HIS A 14 49.51 0.33 16.29
N ALA A 15 48.74 1.28 16.83
CA ALA A 15 47.27 1.23 16.80
C ALA A 15 46.72 1.43 15.38
N LYS A 16 47.25 2.40 14.62
CA LYS A 16 46.90 2.63 13.21
C LYS A 16 47.21 1.40 12.34
N LEU A 17 48.39 0.80 12.49
CA LEU A 17 48.77 -0.41 11.74
C LEU A 17 47.90 -1.63 12.06
N LYS A 18 47.43 -1.79 13.31
CA LYS A 18 46.48 -2.85 13.67
C LYS A 18 45.11 -2.65 13.04
N ALA A 19 44.63 -1.41 12.96
CA ALA A 19 43.35 -1.07 12.33
C ALA A 19 43.38 -1.31 10.82
N GLU A 20 44.47 -0.93 10.14
CA GLU A 20 44.66 -1.20 8.72
C GLU A 20 44.78 -2.70 8.42
N LEU A 21 45.49 -3.46 9.26
CA LEU A 21 45.60 -4.91 9.10
C LEU A 21 44.26 -5.63 9.29
N ALA A 22 43.39 -5.11 10.15
CA ALA A 22 42.03 -5.62 10.33
C ALA A 22 41.14 -5.32 9.12
N ALA A 23 41.22 -4.10 8.56
CA ALA A 23 40.49 -3.73 7.36
C ALA A 23 40.89 -4.56 6.13
N VAL A 24 42.19 -4.83 5.95
CA VAL A 24 42.71 -5.67 4.86
C VAL A 24 42.26 -7.13 5.00
N LYS A 25 42.20 -7.67 6.24
CA LYS A 25 41.68 -9.02 6.48
C LYS A 25 40.18 -9.13 6.20
N THR A 26 39.38 -8.14 6.58
CA THR A 26 37.94 -8.14 6.31
C THR A 26 37.65 -8.02 4.81
N GLY A 27 38.40 -7.19 4.09
CA GLY A 27 38.31 -7.09 2.62
C GLY A 27 38.69 -8.39 1.91
N ALA A 28 39.76 -9.07 2.35
CA ALA A 28 40.18 -10.34 1.77
C ALA A 28 39.16 -11.49 1.98
N VAL A 29 38.48 -11.50 3.14
CA VAL A 29 37.42 -12.48 3.45
C VAL A 29 36.15 -12.21 2.62
N GLN A 30 35.79 -10.94 2.42
CA GLN A 30 34.66 -10.58 1.54
C GLN A 30 34.95 -10.89 0.07
N GLU A 31 36.18 -10.67 -0.41
CA GLU A 31 36.60 -11.02 -1.77
C GLU A 31 36.59 -12.54 -2.01
N GLN A 32 37.04 -13.35 -1.03
CA GLN A 32 36.97 -14.81 -1.08
C GLN A 32 35.53 -15.34 -1.06
N ALA A 33 34.64 -14.75 -0.25
CA ALA A 33 33.22 -15.11 -0.23
C ALA A 33 32.52 -14.78 -1.57
N ARG A 34 32.86 -13.64 -2.17
CA ARG A 34 32.33 -13.20 -3.47
C ARG A 34 32.84 -14.06 -4.62
N ARG A 35 34.10 -14.52 -4.55
CA ARG A 35 34.68 -15.48 -5.51
C ARG A 35 34.04 -16.86 -5.39
N GLY A 36 33.84 -17.36 -4.16
CA GLY A 36 33.13 -18.63 -3.91
C GLY A 36 31.68 -18.65 -4.40
N GLN A 37 30.94 -17.55 -4.23
CA GLN A 37 29.57 -17.42 -4.77
C GLN A 37 29.55 -17.37 -6.31
N LYS A 38 30.56 -16.73 -6.93
CA LYS A 38 30.68 -16.65 -8.39
C LYS A 38 31.08 -17.99 -9.01
N ASP A 39 31.95 -18.74 -8.35
CA ASP A 39 32.34 -20.10 -8.76
C ASP A 39 31.15 -21.06 -8.62
N GLN A 40 30.39 -20.98 -7.53
CA GLN A 40 29.17 -21.78 -7.32
C GLN A 40 28.04 -21.42 -8.30
N ALA A 41 27.94 -20.14 -8.70
CA ALA A 41 27.02 -19.71 -9.75
C ALA A 41 27.44 -20.19 -11.15
N ASN A 42 28.75 -20.20 -11.45
CA ASN A 42 29.29 -20.74 -12.70
C ASN A 42 29.12 -22.27 -12.78
N GLU A 43 29.28 -22.98 -11.66
CA GLU A 43 29.11 -24.43 -11.57
C GLU A 43 27.63 -24.82 -11.76
N ARG A 44 26.69 -24.07 -11.15
CA ARG A 44 25.25 -24.21 -11.42
C ARG A 44 24.90 -23.88 -12.87
N LYS A 45 25.51 -22.87 -13.47
CA LYS A 45 25.33 -22.52 -14.88
C LYS A 45 25.84 -23.62 -15.81
N ALA A 46 26.97 -24.24 -15.49
CA ALA A 46 27.52 -25.39 -16.22
C ALA A 46 26.63 -26.64 -16.10
N GLN A 47 26.07 -26.92 -14.91
CA GLN A 47 25.11 -28.02 -14.71
C GLN A 47 23.80 -27.79 -15.50
N VAL A 48 23.30 -26.56 -15.55
CA VAL A 48 22.12 -26.21 -16.34
C VAL A 48 22.41 -26.30 -17.84
N LEU A 49 23.58 -25.89 -18.31
CA LEU A 49 24.00 -26.05 -19.71
C LEU A 49 24.17 -27.53 -20.10
N ALA A 50 24.74 -28.37 -19.24
CA ALA A 50 24.85 -29.81 -19.47
C ALA A 50 23.48 -30.51 -19.52
N LEU A 51 22.51 -30.05 -18.73
CA LEU A 51 21.11 -30.52 -18.78
C LEU A 51 20.40 -30.11 -20.08
N ILE A 52 20.72 -28.92 -20.63
CA ILE A 52 20.19 -28.44 -21.91
C ILE A 52 20.82 -29.19 -23.09
N GLU A 53 22.13 -29.46 -23.04
CA GLU A 53 22.85 -30.24 -24.06
C GLU A 53 22.44 -31.72 -24.04
N GLY A 54 22.21 -32.31 -22.86
CA GLY A 54 21.69 -33.67 -22.71
C GLY A 54 20.23 -33.83 -23.17
N ALA A 55 19.42 -32.76 -23.13
CA ALA A 55 18.05 -32.76 -23.65
C ALA A 55 17.98 -32.57 -25.18
N SER A 56 19.11 -32.25 -25.83
CA SER A 56 19.18 -31.97 -27.27
C SER A 56 19.67 -33.15 -28.11
N GLN A 57 19.84 -34.34 -27.52
CA GLN A 57 20.19 -35.57 -28.24
C GLN A 57 19.02 -36.55 -28.26
N THR A 58 18.12 -36.40 -29.24
CA THR A 58 17.32 -37.51 -29.76
C THR A 58 18.11 -38.22 -30.86
N PRO A 59 18.08 -39.56 -30.96
CA PRO A 59 18.72 -40.26 -32.06
C PRO A 59 18.03 -39.95 -33.38
N ASP A 60 18.86 -39.67 -34.37
CA ASP A 60 18.55 -39.43 -35.77
C ASP A 60 17.98 -40.71 -36.40
N VAL A 61 16.76 -40.62 -36.96
CA VAL A 61 16.16 -41.69 -37.77
C VAL A 61 15.63 -41.04 -39.05
N ASP A 62 16.56 -40.75 -39.96
CA ASP A 62 16.30 -40.65 -41.40
C ASP A 62 17.35 -41.48 -42.15
N GLN A 63 16.96 -42.70 -42.54
CA GLN A 63 17.50 -43.38 -43.71
C GLN A 63 16.33 -43.80 -44.60
N VAL A 64 16.12 -43.00 -45.63
CA VAL A 64 15.34 -43.26 -46.85
C VAL A 64 16.23 -42.67 -47.95
N ALA A 65 16.54 -43.25 -49.10
CA ALA A 65 16.17 -44.45 -49.84
C ALA A 65 17.23 -44.62 -50.95
N GLU A 66 17.24 -45.77 -51.64
CA GLU A 66 17.45 -45.79 -53.09
C GLU A 66 16.97 -47.13 -53.66
N GLY A 67 16.09 -47.10 -54.66
CA GLY A 67 15.69 -48.32 -55.38
C GLY A 67 14.39 -48.28 -56.16
N ALA A 68 14.37 -47.48 -57.24
CA ALA A 68 13.65 -47.71 -58.50
C ALA A 68 12.11 -47.71 -58.53
N ALA A 69 11.58 -46.78 -59.31
CA ALA A 69 10.29 -46.85 -59.97
C ALA A 69 10.33 -47.83 -61.15
N ASP A 70 9.28 -48.63 -61.34
CA ASP A 70 8.56 -48.72 -62.62
C ASP A 70 7.30 -49.61 -62.55
N HIS A 71 6.37 -49.31 -63.46
CA HIS A 71 5.21 -50.09 -63.93
C HIS A 71 3.84 -50.05 -63.19
N ALA A 72 2.97 -49.18 -63.73
CA ALA A 72 1.75 -49.50 -64.48
C ALA A 72 0.68 -50.44 -63.88
N GLY A 73 -0.51 -49.86 -63.66
CA GLY A 73 -1.81 -50.34 -64.19
C GLY A 73 -2.52 -51.50 -63.48
N GLY A 74 -3.76 -51.28 -63.06
CA GLY A 74 -4.70 -52.36 -62.73
C GLY A 74 -5.94 -51.91 -61.96
N HIS A 75 -7.08 -51.90 -62.65
CA HIS A 75 -8.43 -51.89 -62.08
C HIS A 75 -8.70 -53.14 -61.24
N GLU A 76 -9.59 -53.01 -60.24
CA GLU A 76 -10.77 -53.87 -59.93
C GLU A 76 -11.21 -53.56 -58.48
N ALA A 77 -12.37 -52.94 -58.27
CA ALA A 77 -13.72 -53.53 -58.23
C ALA A 77 -14.00 -54.26 -56.91
N ASP A 78 -15.14 -53.84 -56.34
CA ASP A 78 -15.88 -54.29 -55.17
C ASP A 78 -15.60 -55.71 -54.64
N ASP A 79 -15.56 -55.83 -53.32
CA ASP A 79 -16.22 -56.97 -52.69
C ASP A 79 -16.80 -56.59 -51.32
N ALA A 80 -18.13 -56.52 -51.31
CA ALA A 80 -18.93 -56.60 -50.11
C ALA A 80 -19.02 -58.07 -49.68
N SER A 81 -18.48 -58.41 -48.51
CA SER A 81 -18.92 -59.59 -47.79
C SER A 81 -19.01 -59.27 -46.30
N GLY A 82 -20.21 -59.47 -45.77
CA GLY A 82 -20.55 -59.20 -44.38
C GLY A 82 -19.80 -60.13 -43.43
N ASN A 83 -19.49 -59.59 -42.26
CA ASN A 83 -19.29 -60.40 -41.08
C ASN A 83 -20.03 -59.73 -39.91
N ASP A 84 -21.24 -60.23 -39.69
CA ASP A 84 -22.01 -60.04 -38.47
C ASP A 84 -21.23 -60.70 -37.33
N SER A 85 -20.47 -59.86 -36.63
CA SER A 85 -19.95 -60.17 -35.31
C SER A 85 -20.49 -59.07 -34.42
N GLY A 86 -21.12 -59.46 -33.30
CA GLY A 86 -21.69 -58.56 -32.29
C GLY A 86 -20.62 -57.68 -31.64
N GLY A 87 -20.08 -56.74 -32.41
CA GLY A 87 -19.07 -55.78 -32.01
C GLY A 87 -19.73 -54.74 -31.12
N VAL A 88 -19.25 -54.64 -29.89
CA VAL A 88 -19.60 -53.57 -28.96
C VAL A 88 -19.46 -52.25 -29.71
N ALA A 89 -20.55 -51.47 -29.78
CA ALA A 89 -20.54 -50.19 -30.46
C ALA A 89 -19.34 -49.35 -29.97
N PRO A 90 -18.54 -48.76 -30.88
CA PRO A 90 -17.31 -48.06 -30.49
C PRO A 90 -17.63 -46.94 -29.50
N VAL A 91 -17.09 -47.05 -28.28
CA VAL A 91 -17.31 -46.09 -27.19
C VAL A 91 -16.16 -45.06 -27.19
N PRO A 92 -16.45 -43.75 -27.21
CA PRO A 92 -15.43 -42.72 -27.07
C PRO A 92 -14.65 -42.87 -25.76
N GLN A 93 -13.33 -42.66 -25.81
CA GLN A 93 -12.48 -42.66 -24.63
C GLN A 93 -12.26 -41.26 -24.08
N ASP A 94 -12.51 -41.08 -22.78
CA ASP A 94 -12.43 -39.77 -22.14
C ASP A 94 -10.98 -39.31 -21.89
N TRP A 95 -10.02 -40.24 -21.78
CA TRP A 95 -8.61 -39.97 -21.47
C TRP A 95 -8.40 -39.03 -20.27
N GLY A 96 -9.20 -39.21 -19.22
CA GLY A 96 -9.15 -38.42 -17.99
C GLY A 96 -9.91 -37.09 -18.05
N TYR A 97 -10.59 -36.80 -19.16
CA TYR A 97 -11.54 -35.69 -19.26
C TYR A 97 -12.79 -36.00 -18.43
N THR A 98 -13.20 -35.05 -17.60
CA THR A 98 -14.58 -34.99 -17.11
C THR A 98 -15.02 -33.53 -17.08
N LEU A 99 -16.30 -33.29 -17.34
CA LEU A 99 -16.88 -31.94 -17.23
C LEU A 99 -16.71 -31.39 -15.82
N GLU A 100 -16.95 -32.22 -14.80
CA GLU A 100 -16.82 -31.84 -13.39
C GLU A 100 -15.41 -31.36 -13.05
N LYS A 101 -14.37 -32.07 -13.52
CA LYS A 101 -12.97 -31.67 -13.30
C LYS A 101 -12.67 -30.30 -13.87
N LEU A 102 -13.15 -30.01 -15.07
CA LEU A 102 -12.95 -28.69 -15.68
C LEU A 102 -13.81 -27.63 -15.00
N ASN A 103 -15.05 -27.93 -14.60
CA ASN A 103 -15.91 -27.00 -13.87
C ASN A 103 -15.37 -26.67 -12.47
N ASN A 104 -14.62 -27.57 -11.84
CA ASN A 104 -14.00 -27.31 -10.54
C ASN A 104 -12.82 -26.33 -10.62
N GLU A 105 -12.11 -26.31 -11.76
CA GLU A 105 -10.95 -25.41 -11.94
C GLU A 105 -11.24 -24.19 -12.81
N TRP A 106 -12.20 -24.27 -13.73
CA TRP A 106 -12.38 -23.28 -14.80
C TRP A 106 -13.81 -22.75 -14.83
N SER A 107 -13.91 -21.46 -15.13
CA SER A 107 -15.17 -20.81 -15.47
C SER A 107 -14.98 -19.80 -16.58
N LEU A 108 -16.01 -19.67 -17.40
CA LEU A 108 -16.13 -18.62 -18.40
C LEU A 108 -16.80 -17.39 -17.76
N VAL A 109 -16.25 -16.20 -17.91
CA VAL A 109 -16.82 -14.98 -17.32
C VAL A 109 -16.79 -13.83 -18.32
N LEU A 110 -17.85 -13.02 -18.34
CA LEU A 110 -17.86 -11.74 -19.05
C LEU A 110 -17.24 -10.65 -18.17
N ILE A 111 -16.15 -10.02 -18.61
CA ILE A 111 -15.51 -8.90 -17.92
C ILE A 111 -15.46 -7.70 -18.86
N GLY A 112 -16.23 -6.66 -18.51
CA GLY A 112 -16.50 -5.56 -19.43
C GLY A 112 -17.22 -6.06 -20.68
N SER A 113 -16.64 -5.83 -21.86
CA SER A 113 -17.18 -6.31 -23.14
C SER A 113 -16.58 -7.64 -23.61
N LYS A 114 -15.60 -8.20 -22.88
CA LYS A 114 -14.81 -9.36 -23.33
C LYS A 114 -15.04 -10.57 -22.45
N VAL A 115 -15.01 -11.74 -23.07
CA VAL A 115 -15.07 -13.01 -22.36
C VAL A 115 -13.65 -13.40 -21.94
N ALA A 116 -13.50 -13.79 -20.68
CA ALA A 116 -12.28 -14.27 -20.08
C ALA A 116 -12.50 -15.63 -19.40
N MET A 117 -11.40 -16.34 -19.14
CA MET A 117 -11.40 -17.57 -18.36
C MET A 117 -10.90 -17.24 -16.96
N VAL A 118 -11.64 -17.67 -15.94
CA VAL A 118 -11.17 -17.64 -14.55
C VAL A 118 -10.74 -19.05 -14.17
N ARG A 119 -9.49 -19.16 -13.71
CA ARG A 119 -8.96 -20.38 -13.13
C ARG A 119 -8.96 -20.28 -11.61
N GLU A 120 -9.51 -21.29 -10.95
CA GLU A 120 -9.52 -21.44 -9.50
C GLU A 120 -8.69 -22.65 -9.09
N GLN A 121 -7.70 -22.42 -8.24
CA GLN A 121 -6.78 -23.46 -7.76
C GLN A 121 -6.57 -23.30 -6.25
N PRO A 122 -7.46 -23.83 -5.40
CA PRO A 122 -7.39 -23.62 -3.94
C PRO A 122 -6.06 -24.06 -3.31
N TRP A 123 -5.41 -25.05 -3.91
CA TRP A 123 -4.13 -25.62 -3.50
C TRP A 123 -2.90 -24.84 -3.97
N ALA A 124 -3.06 -23.87 -4.88
CA ALA A 124 -1.95 -23.10 -5.40
C ALA A 124 -1.49 -22.02 -4.39
N LYS A 125 -0.35 -21.39 -4.69
CA LYS A 125 0.09 -20.18 -3.98
C LYS A 125 -1.01 -19.12 -4.06
N ILE A 126 -1.05 -18.22 -3.08
CA ILE A 126 -2.19 -17.30 -2.94
C ILE A 126 -2.43 -16.44 -4.19
N GLU A 127 -1.35 -16.06 -4.87
CA GLU A 127 -1.34 -15.28 -6.12
C GLU A 127 -1.88 -16.07 -7.32
N ASP A 128 -1.89 -17.40 -7.23
CA ASP A 128 -2.31 -18.35 -8.27
C ASP A 128 -3.69 -18.96 -8.00
N ARG A 129 -4.23 -18.78 -6.79
CA ARG A 129 -5.53 -19.37 -6.40
C ARG A 129 -6.67 -18.90 -7.28
N VAL A 130 -6.61 -17.66 -7.77
CA VAL A 130 -7.57 -17.12 -8.73
C VAL A 130 -6.83 -16.35 -9.80
N ARG A 131 -6.93 -16.79 -11.05
CA ARG A 131 -6.34 -16.08 -12.19
C ARG A 131 -7.36 -15.84 -13.27
N VAL A 132 -7.46 -14.58 -13.69
CA VAL A 132 -8.14 -14.21 -14.93
C VAL A 132 -7.14 -14.37 -16.08
N VAL A 133 -7.48 -15.22 -17.04
CA VAL A 133 -6.66 -15.46 -18.24
C VAL A 133 -7.49 -15.26 -19.50
N GLN A 134 -6.83 -14.95 -20.60
CA GLN A 134 -7.48 -14.88 -21.91
C GLN A 134 -7.89 -16.29 -22.38
N ILE A 135 -8.97 -16.37 -23.16
CA ILE A 135 -9.47 -17.65 -23.70
C ILE A 135 -8.38 -18.40 -24.48
N ASP A 136 -7.57 -17.70 -25.27
CA ASP A 136 -6.50 -18.36 -26.03
C ASP A 136 -5.43 -18.96 -25.13
N ALA A 137 -5.09 -18.30 -24.00
CA ALA A 137 -4.17 -18.87 -23.02
C ALA A 137 -4.72 -20.16 -22.40
N PHE A 138 -6.02 -20.22 -22.09
CA PHE A 138 -6.70 -21.44 -21.65
C PHE A 138 -6.62 -22.57 -22.71
N ARG A 139 -6.88 -22.23 -23.98
CA ARG A 139 -6.79 -23.19 -25.09
C ARG A 139 -5.37 -23.72 -25.29
N HIS A 140 -4.36 -22.85 -25.20
CA HIS A 140 -2.96 -23.22 -25.30
C HIS A 140 -2.51 -24.09 -24.11
N LEU A 141 -2.95 -23.78 -22.89
CA LEU A 141 -2.60 -24.55 -21.70
C LEU A 141 -3.11 -26.00 -21.78
N LEU A 142 -4.26 -26.22 -22.40
CA LEU A 142 -4.89 -27.53 -22.54
C LEU A 142 -4.67 -28.18 -23.91
N SER A 143 -3.78 -27.64 -24.76
CA SER A 143 -3.61 -28.13 -26.14
C SER A 143 -2.99 -29.53 -26.22
N ASN A 144 -2.25 -29.93 -25.19
CA ASN A 144 -1.67 -31.28 -25.05
C ASN A 144 -2.64 -32.30 -24.44
N THR A 145 -3.80 -31.86 -23.93
CA THR A 145 -4.82 -32.75 -23.37
C THR A 145 -5.93 -33.02 -24.38
N ARG A 146 -6.19 -34.29 -24.68
CA ARG A 146 -7.19 -34.71 -25.67
C ARG A 146 -8.21 -35.65 -25.06
N THR A 147 -9.36 -35.76 -25.72
CA THR A 147 -10.46 -36.67 -25.40
C THR A 147 -11.18 -37.04 -26.68
N GLN A 148 -12.04 -38.05 -26.64
CA GLN A 148 -12.86 -38.47 -27.76
C GLN A 148 -14.34 -38.22 -27.51
N TYR A 149 -15.10 -37.95 -28.57
CA TYR A 149 -16.55 -37.88 -28.50
C TYR A 149 -17.20 -38.51 -29.72
N MET A 150 -18.47 -38.89 -29.58
CA MET A 150 -19.27 -39.38 -30.69
C MET A 150 -19.77 -38.19 -31.53
N GLY A 151 -19.36 -38.13 -32.79
CA GLY A 151 -19.88 -37.15 -33.75
C GLY A 151 -21.32 -37.45 -34.15
N SER A 152 -22.02 -36.45 -34.71
CA SER A 152 -23.37 -36.62 -35.27
C SER A 152 -23.43 -37.60 -36.44
N ASP A 153 -22.29 -37.88 -37.06
CA ASP A 153 -22.07 -38.88 -38.11
C ASP A 153 -21.82 -40.29 -37.57
N GLY A 154 -21.92 -40.50 -36.24
CA GLY A 154 -21.65 -41.78 -35.60
C GLY A 154 -20.17 -42.17 -35.56
N LYS A 155 -19.26 -41.26 -35.93
CA LYS A 155 -17.81 -41.48 -35.90
C LYS A 155 -17.20 -40.92 -34.62
N ILE A 156 -16.25 -41.67 -34.05
CA ILE A 156 -15.43 -41.17 -32.95
C ILE A 156 -14.48 -40.10 -33.47
N LYS A 157 -14.49 -38.93 -32.83
CA LYS A 157 -13.62 -37.80 -33.17
C LYS A 157 -12.80 -37.40 -31.96
N THR A 158 -11.53 -37.05 -32.20
CA THR A 158 -10.62 -36.56 -31.16
C THR A 158 -10.66 -35.04 -31.08
N ILE A 159 -10.76 -34.51 -29.86
CA ILE A 159 -10.84 -33.07 -29.57
C ILE A 159 -9.97 -32.73 -28.35
N THR A 160 -9.56 -31.48 -28.18
CA THR A 160 -8.85 -31.04 -26.96
C THR A 160 -9.83 -30.84 -25.81
N TRP A 161 -9.37 -30.94 -24.57
CA TRP A 161 -10.23 -30.71 -23.39
C TRP A 161 -10.86 -29.31 -23.40
N ALA A 162 -10.08 -28.29 -23.77
CA ALA A 162 -10.58 -26.91 -23.89
C ALA A 162 -11.76 -26.80 -24.86
N LYS A 163 -11.58 -27.27 -26.10
CA LYS A 163 -12.63 -27.16 -27.13
C LYS A 163 -13.84 -28.05 -26.81
N ARG A 164 -13.62 -29.20 -26.16
CA ARG A 164 -14.71 -30.04 -25.66
C ARG A 164 -15.54 -29.28 -24.62
N TRP A 165 -14.89 -28.76 -23.58
CA TRP A 165 -15.54 -28.04 -22.48
C TRP A 165 -16.23 -26.75 -22.91
N GLU A 166 -15.64 -25.98 -23.84
CA GLU A 166 -16.28 -24.77 -24.41
C GLU A 166 -17.64 -25.08 -25.05
N GLY A 167 -17.79 -26.26 -25.67
CA GLY A 167 -19.02 -26.72 -26.29
C GLY A 167 -20.03 -27.36 -25.32
N GLU A 168 -19.67 -27.59 -24.05
CA GLU A 168 -20.54 -28.24 -23.09
C GLU A 168 -21.66 -27.31 -22.63
N ARG A 169 -22.90 -27.82 -22.61
CA ARG A 169 -24.09 -27.07 -22.17
C ARG A 169 -24.01 -26.67 -20.69
N TRP A 170 -23.36 -27.50 -19.89
CA TRP A 170 -23.29 -27.37 -18.43
C TRP A 170 -21.90 -26.92 -17.97
N ARG A 171 -21.11 -26.28 -18.84
CA ARG A 171 -19.85 -25.65 -18.45
C ARG A 171 -20.12 -24.56 -17.40
N ARG A 172 -19.22 -24.42 -16.43
CA ARG A 172 -19.32 -23.37 -15.41
C ARG A 172 -19.10 -22.00 -16.06
N GLN A 173 -20.06 -21.10 -15.91
CA GLN A 173 -19.99 -19.76 -16.47
C GLN A 173 -20.74 -18.73 -15.62
N TYR A 174 -20.33 -17.47 -15.73
CA TYR A 174 -20.89 -16.35 -14.98
C TYR A 174 -21.10 -15.13 -15.89
N ASP A 175 -22.12 -14.33 -15.57
CA ASP A 175 -22.49 -13.12 -16.29
C ASP A 175 -21.55 -11.93 -15.98
N GLY A 176 -20.76 -12.05 -14.91
CA GLY A 176 -19.81 -11.04 -14.48
C GLY A 176 -18.95 -11.50 -13.31
N ILE A 177 -18.02 -10.63 -12.90
CA ILE A 177 -17.32 -10.74 -11.63
C ILE A 177 -17.85 -9.69 -10.65
N GLU A 178 -17.78 -10.00 -9.37
CA GLU A 178 -18.00 -9.04 -8.31
C GLU A 178 -17.06 -9.31 -7.15
N PHE A 179 -16.85 -8.31 -6.30
CA PHE A 179 -16.20 -8.53 -5.02
C PHE A 179 -17.21 -8.28 -3.92
N HIS A 180 -17.75 -9.36 -3.35
CA HIS A 180 -18.76 -9.31 -2.31
C HIS A 180 -18.19 -9.90 -1.01
N PRO A 181 -17.36 -9.12 -0.28
CA PRO A 181 -16.78 -9.59 0.97
C PRO A 181 -17.85 -9.64 2.06
N ASP A 182 -17.93 -10.79 2.72
CA ASP A 182 -18.92 -11.07 3.75
C ASP A 182 -18.30 -11.95 4.85
N PRO A 183 -18.30 -11.51 6.13
CA PRO A 183 -17.66 -12.27 7.21
C PRO A 183 -18.31 -13.62 7.47
N GLN A 184 -19.58 -13.79 7.08
CA GLN A 184 -20.32 -15.04 7.17
C GLN A 184 -20.25 -15.85 5.85
N ASN A 185 -19.44 -15.42 4.89
CA ASN A 185 -19.34 -15.98 3.54
C ASN A 185 -20.71 -16.04 2.82
N GLY A 186 -21.55 -15.03 3.03
CA GLY A 186 -22.82 -14.89 2.32
C GLY A 186 -22.67 -14.90 0.80
N GLU A 187 -23.68 -15.44 0.11
CA GLU A 187 -23.73 -15.46 -1.35
C GLU A 187 -23.80 -14.03 -1.91
N GLY A 188 -23.10 -13.81 -3.03
CA GLY A 188 -23.15 -12.56 -3.76
C GLY A 188 -24.34 -12.49 -4.73
N THR A 189 -24.21 -11.65 -5.75
CA THR A 189 -25.18 -11.52 -6.84
C THR A 189 -25.31 -12.83 -7.61
N LYS A 190 -26.54 -13.34 -7.71
CA LYS A 190 -26.83 -14.56 -8.47
C LYS A 190 -26.31 -14.45 -9.91
N GLY A 191 -25.53 -15.44 -10.35
CA GLY A 191 -24.96 -15.51 -11.70
C GLY A 191 -23.62 -14.78 -11.86
N TYR A 192 -23.14 -14.08 -10.82
CA TYR A 192 -21.82 -13.44 -10.82
C TYR A 192 -20.82 -14.30 -10.06
N LEU A 193 -19.56 -14.24 -10.50
CA LEU A 193 -18.46 -14.86 -9.77
C LEU A 193 -18.02 -13.93 -8.65
N ASN A 194 -18.29 -14.32 -7.41
CA ASN A 194 -17.76 -13.62 -6.24
C ASN A 194 -16.25 -13.91 -6.08
N LEU A 195 -15.45 -12.84 -6.03
CA LEU A 195 -14.01 -12.89 -5.83
C LEU A 195 -13.60 -13.05 -4.36
N TRP A 196 -14.51 -12.88 -3.40
CA TRP A 196 -14.25 -13.11 -1.97
C TRP A 196 -13.85 -14.55 -1.69
N ARG A 197 -12.86 -14.74 -0.80
CA ARG A 197 -12.28 -16.05 -0.44
C ARG A 197 -12.29 -16.31 1.07
N GLY A 198 -12.99 -15.48 1.85
CA GLY A 198 -13.06 -15.63 3.30
C GLY A 198 -11.80 -15.17 4.02
N PHE A 199 -11.78 -15.42 5.33
CA PHE A 199 -10.60 -15.21 6.17
C PHE A 199 -9.62 -16.38 6.05
N SER A 200 -8.33 -16.11 6.25
CA SER A 200 -7.28 -17.13 6.24
C SER A 200 -7.31 -18.06 7.45
N TYR A 201 -7.94 -17.63 8.54
CA TYR A 201 -8.03 -18.34 9.82
C TYR A 201 -9.49 -18.45 10.27
N HIS A 202 -9.78 -19.44 11.11
CA HIS A 202 -11.04 -19.49 11.85
C HIS A 202 -10.86 -18.73 13.18
N PRO A 203 -11.81 -17.87 13.58
CA PRO A 203 -11.72 -17.15 14.84
C PRO A 203 -11.82 -18.13 16.03
N ASP A 204 -10.89 -18.00 16.98
CA ASP A 204 -10.89 -18.78 18.21
C ASP A 204 -10.17 -18.01 19.33
N PRO A 205 -10.89 -17.51 20.36
CA PRO A 205 -10.29 -16.74 21.46
C PRO A 205 -9.39 -17.57 22.38
N GLN A 206 -9.43 -18.91 22.30
CA GLN A 206 -8.66 -19.82 23.14
C GLN A 206 -7.51 -20.52 22.38
N ALA A 207 -7.36 -20.26 21.09
CA ALA A 207 -6.34 -20.88 20.26
C ALA A 207 -4.91 -20.47 20.64
N GLY A 208 -4.73 -19.29 21.22
CA GLY A 208 -3.42 -18.74 21.55
C GLY A 208 -3.50 -17.31 22.09
N SER A 209 -2.37 -16.62 22.05
CA SER A 209 -2.23 -15.23 22.50
C SER A 209 -1.77 -14.34 21.35
N TRP A 210 -2.07 -13.05 21.42
CA TRP A 210 -1.49 -12.03 20.53
C TRP A 210 -0.98 -10.85 21.35
N ALA A 211 -0.61 -11.10 22.61
CA ALA A 211 -0.26 -10.08 23.59
C ALA A 211 0.98 -9.28 23.17
N ILE A 212 1.97 -9.91 22.54
CA ILE A 212 3.18 -9.23 22.07
C ILE A 212 2.84 -8.32 20.90
N PHE A 213 2.00 -8.78 19.98
CA PHE A 213 1.52 -7.95 18.88
C PHE A 213 0.62 -6.80 19.37
N ARG A 214 -0.23 -7.04 20.38
CA ARG A 214 -1.02 -5.99 21.04
C ARG A 214 -0.12 -4.92 21.65
N ASP A 215 0.91 -5.35 22.37
CA ASP A 215 1.90 -4.46 22.97
C ASP A 215 2.61 -3.64 21.88
N HIS A 216 3.08 -4.26 20.79
CA HIS A 216 3.68 -3.55 19.65
C HIS A 216 2.76 -2.45 19.11
N MET A 217 1.48 -2.77 18.91
CA MET A 217 0.49 -1.79 18.44
C MET A 217 0.27 -0.65 19.44
N LEU A 218 0.18 -0.95 20.74
CA LEU A 218 -0.09 0.04 21.77
C LEU A 218 1.15 0.89 22.09
N THR A 219 2.25 0.26 22.49
CA THR A 219 3.42 0.94 23.05
C THR A 219 4.33 1.50 21.97
N ASN A 220 4.55 0.75 20.89
CA ASN A 220 5.50 1.13 19.85
C ASN A 220 4.83 1.95 18.72
N ILE A 221 3.65 1.55 18.24
CA ILE A 221 2.95 2.26 17.14
C ILE A 221 2.09 3.42 17.66
N CYS A 222 1.39 3.25 18.78
CA CYS A 222 0.52 4.27 19.35
C CYS A 222 1.16 5.03 20.53
N SER A 223 2.46 4.82 20.79
CA SER A 223 3.22 5.51 21.85
C SER A 223 2.59 5.42 23.25
N GLY A 224 1.87 4.33 23.55
CA GLY A 224 1.16 4.12 24.81
C GLY A 224 -0.20 4.82 24.92
N ASP A 225 -0.66 5.52 23.89
CA ASP A 225 -1.98 6.15 23.86
C ASP A 225 -3.08 5.09 23.58
N GLU A 226 -3.85 4.75 24.62
CA GLU A 226 -4.94 3.77 24.52
C GLU A 226 -6.08 4.24 23.61
N ALA A 227 -6.39 5.54 23.56
CA ALA A 227 -7.46 6.06 22.71
C ALA A 227 -7.05 5.96 21.23
N LEU A 228 -5.78 6.24 20.93
CA LEU A 228 -5.20 6.06 19.61
C LEU A 228 -5.16 4.59 19.21
N PHE A 229 -4.72 3.71 20.12
CA PHE A 229 -4.75 2.26 19.92
C PHE A 229 -6.17 1.77 19.62
N ASN A 230 -7.16 2.15 20.42
CA ASN A 230 -8.56 1.75 20.20
C ASN A 230 -9.09 2.23 18.85
N TRP A 231 -8.72 3.44 18.42
CA TRP A 231 -9.09 3.93 17.09
C TRP A 231 -8.43 3.12 15.97
N VAL A 232 -7.13 2.83 16.08
CA VAL A 232 -6.38 2.04 15.08
C VAL A 232 -6.88 0.60 15.03
N PHE A 233 -7.04 -0.05 16.18
CA PHE A 233 -7.57 -1.40 16.27
C PHE A 233 -9.02 -1.46 15.78
N GLY A 234 -9.86 -0.50 16.17
CA GLY A 234 -11.23 -0.35 15.68
C GLY A 234 -11.31 -0.11 14.18
N TRP A 235 -10.32 0.57 13.59
CA TRP A 235 -10.23 0.75 12.15
C TRP A 235 -10.05 -0.61 11.45
N PHE A 236 -9.15 -1.47 11.94
CA PHE A 236 -9.03 -2.84 11.43
C PHE A 236 -10.27 -3.67 11.74
N ALA A 237 -10.78 -3.66 12.97
CA ALA A 237 -12.00 -4.40 13.35
C ALA A 237 -13.18 -4.10 12.41
N HIS A 238 -13.38 -2.83 12.03
CA HIS A 238 -14.40 -2.46 11.06
C HIS A 238 -14.15 -3.06 9.67
N MET A 239 -12.90 -3.22 9.24
CA MET A 239 -12.60 -3.91 7.98
C MET A 239 -13.09 -5.36 8.00
N PHE A 240 -12.87 -6.07 9.11
CA PHE A 240 -13.28 -7.47 9.24
C PHE A 240 -14.77 -7.64 9.52
N GLN A 241 -15.39 -6.79 10.35
CA GLN A 241 -16.81 -6.89 10.70
C GLN A 241 -17.74 -6.31 9.63
N ARG A 242 -17.31 -5.25 8.94
CA ARG A 242 -18.11 -4.51 7.95
C ARG A 242 -17.29 -4.22 6.68
N PRO A 243 -16.82 -5.26 5.96
CA PRO A 243 -15.90 -5.10 4.83
C PRO A 243 -16.48 -4.31 3.66
N ARG A 244 -17.81 -4.29 3.52
CA ARG A 244 -18.50 -3.49 2.48
C ARG A 244 -18.75 -2.04 2.86
N GLU A 245 -18.49 -1.66 4.12
CA GLU A 245 -18.57 -0.27 4.58
C GLU A 245 -17.20 0.39 4.60
N ARG A 246 -17.17 1.69 4.31
CA ARG A 246 -15.92 2.46 4.23
C ARG A 246 -15.86 3.58 5.25
N PRO A 247 -14.80 3.65 6.07
CA PRO A 247 -14.65 4.71 7.04
C PRO A 247 -14.31 6.05 6.34
N GLY A 248 -13.76 6.01 5.13
CA GLY A 248 -13.30 7.20 4.41
C GLY A 248 -11.99 7.76 4.97
N THR A 249 -11.26 6.93 5.73
CA THR A 249 -9.98 7.24 6.36
C THR A 249 -8.93 6.19 6.02
N ALA A 250 -7.66 6.58 6.17
CA ALA A 250 -6.46 5.81 5.91
C ALA A 250 -5.47 5.99 7.07
N ILE A 251 -4.63 4.99 7.29
CA ILE A 251 -3.57 5.02 8.30
C ILE A 251 -2.24 5.33 7.62
N VAL A 252 -1.45 6.20 8.23
CA VAL A 252 -0.10 6.56 7.80
C VAL A 252 0.84 6.29 8.97
N VAL A 253 1.83 5.44 8.76
CA VAL A 253 2.78 5.02 9.79
C VAL A 253 4.17 5.50 9.37
N ARG A 254 4.71 6.48 10.08
CA ARG A 254 6.06 6.97 9.90
C ARG A 254 7.00 6.35 10.92
N GLY A 255 8.24 6.12 10.54
CA GLY A 255 9.25 5.68 11.48
C GLY A 255 10.53 5.22 10.79
N LEU A 256 11.60 5.12 11.57
CA LEU A 256 12.89 4.66 11.08
C LEU A 256 12.79 3.24 10.52
N MET A 257 13.74 2.86 9.65
CA MET A 257 13.86 1.46 9.22
C MET A 257 14.14 0.56 10.43
N GLY A 258 13.60 -0.66 10.41
CA GLY A 258 13.78 -1.65 11.48
C GLY A 258 12.90 -1.48 12.72
N THR A 259 11.98 -0.50 12.76
CA THR A 259 11.08 -0.23 13.90
C THR A 259 9.81 -1.11 13.92
N GLY A 260 9.59 -1.93 12.89
CA GLY A 260 8.40 -2.77 12.78
C GLY A 260 7.14 -2.05 12.26
N LYS A 261 7.29 -0.91 11.58
CA LYS A 261 6.18 -0.13 11.00
C LYS A 261 5.26 -0.89 10.03
N SER A 262 5.82 -1.86 9.29
CA SER A 262 5.08 -2.66 8.30
C SER A 262 4.33 -3.84 8.94
N ILE A 263 4.78 -4.31 10.10
CA ILE A 263 4.30 -5.54 10.75
C ILE A 263 2.79 -5.46 11.06
N MET A 264 2.29 -4.30 11.49
CA MET A 264 0.86 -4.14 11.79
C MET A 264 -0.01 -4.44 10.58
N GLY A 265 0.34 -3.92 9.39
CA GLY A 265 -0.45 -4.17 8.20
C GLY A 265 -0.20 -5.56 7.61
N GLU A 266 1.02 -6.10 7.73
CA GLU A 266 1.34 -7.49 7.34
C GLU A 266 0.54 -8.51 8.15
N VAL A 267 0.55 -8.41 9.49
CA VAL A 267 -0.19 -9.32 10.38
C VAL A 267 -1.69 -9.23 10.14
N MET A 268 -2.24 -8.03 9.92
CA MET A 268 -3.66 -7.86 9.57
C MET A 268 -3.95 -8.41 8.16
N GLY A 269 -3.01 -8.26 7.24
CA GLY A 269 -3.07 -8.79 5.89
C GLY A 269 -3.08 -10.32 5.84
N ASP A 270 -2.31 -10.99 6.70
CA ASP A 270 -2.27 -12.45 6.82
C ASP A 270 -3.67 -13.04 7.08
N LEU A 271 -4.52 -12.33 7.85
CA LEU A 271 -5.88 -12.76 8.18
C LEU A 271 -6.83 -12.73 6.96
N ILE A 272 -6.48 -12.01 5.90
CA ILE A 272 -7.23 -11.85 4.65
C ILE A 272 -6.29 -11.93 3.44
N ALA A 273 -5.38 -12.89 3.42
CA ALA A 273 -4.23 -12.88 2.52
C ALA A 273 -4.60 -12.87 1.01
N ALA A 274 -5.78 -13.36 0.63
CA ALA A 274 -6.29 -13.27 -0.75
C ALA A 274 -6.76 -11.86 -1.15
N HIS A 275 -6.93 -10.97 -0.18
CA HIS A 275 -7.51 -9.62 -0.29
C HIS A 275 -6.59 -8.53 0.28
N TYR A 276 -5.37 -8.91 0.64
CA TYR A 276 -4.29 -8.04 1.07
C TYR A 276 -3.28 -7.87 -0.07
N PHE A 277 -2.90 -6.62 -0.34
CA PHE A 277 -1.88 -6.30 -1.32
C PHE A 277 -0.86 -5.35 -0.70
N GLN A 278 0.40 -5.77 -0.72
CA GLN A 278 1.54 -4.95 -0.36
C GLN A 278 2.21 -4.44 -1.63
N VAL A 279 2.43 -3.13 -1.71
CA VAL A 279 3.05 -2.48 -2.86
C VAL A 279 4.17 -1.56 -2.39
N ASP A 280 5.28 -1.58 -3.11
CA ASP A 280 6.51 -0.81 -2.86
C ASP A 280 6.66 0.40 -3.81
N ASP A 281 5.82 0.47 -4.85
CA ASP A 281 5.83 1.54 -5.85
C ASP A 281 4.48 2.28 -5.85
N PRO A 282 4.46 3.62 -5.63
CA PRO A 282 3.26 4.44 -5.69
C PRO A 282 2.44 4.31 -6.98
N ARG A 283 3.05 3.86 -8.08
CA ARG A 283 2.35 3.59 -9.35
C ARG A 283 1.30 2.49 -9.21
N TYR A 284 1.43 1.55 -8.28
CA TYR A 284 0.41 0.52 -8.10
C TYR A 284 -0.84 1.07 -7.42
N ILE A 285 -0.73 2.20 -6.71
CA ILE A 285 -1.86 2.88 -6.05
C ILE A 285 -2.50 3.88 -7.00
N THR A 286 -1.67 4.59 -7.77
CA THR A 286 -2.09 5.76 -8.54
C THR A 286 -2.00 5.57 -10.05
N GLY A 287 -1.48 4.44 -10.54
CA GLY A 287 -1.34 4.15 -11.96
C GLY A 287 -2.66 3.78 -12.64
N GLN A 288 -2.61 3.62 -13.95
CA GLN A 288 -3.76 3.22 -14.77
C GLN A 288 -4.13 1.74 -14.54
N PHE A 289 -3.13 0.84 -14.55
CA PHE A 289 -3.37 -0.60 -14.37
C PHE A 289 -3.51 -0.97 -12.90
N ASN A 290 -4.74 -1.23 -12.47
CA ASN A 290 -5.11 -1.46 -11.08
C ASN A 290 -5.94 -2.74 -10.86
N ALA A 291 -5.77 -3.74 -11.73
CA ALA A 291 -6.48 -5.02 -11.67
C ALA A 291 -6.46 -5.69 -10.28
N HIS A 292 -5.36 -5.58 -9.54
CA HIS A 292 -5.21 -6.10 -8.18
C HIS A 292 -6.21 -5.48 -7.19
N MET A 293 -6.70 -4.26 -7.45
CA MET A 293 -7.71 -3.60 -6.62
C MET A 293 -9.11 -4.20 -6.75
N SER A 294 -9.35 -5.07 -7.74
CA SER A 294 -10.67 -5.68 -7.98
C SER A 294 -11.16 -6.58 -6.84
N ALA A 295 -10.24 -7.16 -6.06
CA ALA A 295 -10.54 -8.01 -4.90
C ALA A 295 -9.75 -7.59 -3.66
N CYS A 296 -9.42 -6.30 -3.53
CA CYS A 296 -8.61 -5.77 -2.43
C CYS A 296 -9.49 -5.20 -1.30
N LEU A 297 -9.21 -5.62 -0.06
CA LEU A 297 -9.72 -4.98 1.16
C LEU A 297 -8.66 -4.12 1.84
N LEU A 298 -7.42 -4.60 1.94
CA LEU A 298 -6.31 -3.86 2.52
C LEU A 298 -5.20 -3.69 1.49
N LEU A 299 -4.86 -2.44 1.21
CA LEU A 299 -3.72 -2.04 0.40
C LEU A 299 -2.68 -1.39 1.32
N GLN A 300 -1.57 -2.08 1.53
CA GLN A 300 -0.40 -1.54 2.23
C GLN A 300 0.58 -0.99 1.21
N ALA A 301 0.86 0.30 1.32
CA ALA A 301 1.80 1.02 0.48
C ALA A 301 3.05 1.35 1.27
N GLU A 302 4.16 0.74 0.89
CA GLU A 302 5.47 1.01 1.48
C GLU A 302 6.19 2.11 0.70
N GLU A 303 7.02 2.89 1.42
CA GLU A 303 7.80 4.00 0.85
C GLU A 303 6.96 5.01 0.05
N ALA A 304 5.69 5.14 0.46
CA ALA A 304 4.74 5.84 -0.35
C ALA A 304 4.90 7.35 -0.14
N VAL A 305 5.48 8.03 -1.15
CA VAL A 305 5.77 9.47 -1.11
C VAL A 305 5.04 10.16 -2.25
N TRP A 306 4.17 11.12 -1.92
CA TRP A 306 3.37 11.87 -2.90
C TRP A 306 3.86 13.30 -3.10
N ALA A 307 5.17 13.51 -2.96
CA ALA A 307 5.78 14.81 -2.73
C ALA A 307 5.57 15.86 -3.84
N GLY A 308 4.38 16.46 -3.90
CA GLY A 308 4.00 17.51 -4.85
C GLY A 308 3.28 17.03 -6.11
N ASP A 309 3.09 15.71 -6.31
CA ASP A 309 2.31 15.19 -7.45
C ASP A 309 0.81 15.31 -7.18
N LYS A 310 0.23 16.45 -7.58
CA LYS A 310 -1.20 16.73 -7.41
C LYS A 310 -2.13 15.72 -8.08
N VAL A 311 -1.70 15.05 -9.15
CA VAL A 311 -2.51 14.02 -9.82
C VAL A 311 -2.54 12.76 -8.96
N ALA A 312 -1.38 12.30 -8.49
CA ALA A 312 -1.27 11.16 -7.60
C ALA A 312 -1.99 11.41 -6.26
N GLU A 313 -1.84 12.59 -5.67
CA GLU A 313 -2.59 13.00 -4.47
C GLU A 313 -4.11 12.93 -4.69
N GLY A 314 -4.60 13.43 -5.82
CA GLY A 314 -6.03 13.40 -6.17
C GLY A 314 -6.57 11.99 -6.31
N ARG A 315 -5.79 11.10 -6.95
CA ARG A 315 -6.12 9.68 -7.10
C ARG A 315 -6.15 8.96 -5.76
N LEU A 316 -5.17 9.16 -4.88
CA LEU A 316 -5.16 8.58 -3.53
C LEU A 316 -6.39 9.03 -2.72
N LYS A 317 -6.70 10.34 -2.75
CA LYS A 317 -7.89 10.89 -2.07
C LYS A 317 -9.18 10.26 -2.60
N GLY A 318 -9.25 10.07 -3.93
CA GLY A 318 -10.35 9.34 -4.58
C GLY A 318 -10.41 7.89 -4.14
N LEU A 319 -9.28 7.18 -4.11
CA LEU A 319 -9.21 5.79 -3.66
C LEU A 319 -9.76 5.65 -2.25
N ILE A 320 -9.44 6.55 -1.32
CA ILE A 320 -9.88 6.51 0.09
C ILE A 320 -11.39 6.80 0.25
N THR A 321 -12.00 7.64 -0.61
CA THR A 321 -13.34 8.20 -0.34
C THR A 321 -14.42 7.82 -1.36
N SER A 322 -14.05 7.47 -2.59
CA SER A 322 -14.99 7.15 -3.66
C SER A 322 -15.67 5.81 -3.44
N LYS A 323 -16.99 5.73 -3.57
CA LYS A 323 -17.76 4.48 -3.43
C LYS A 323 -17.41 3.43 -4.48
N THR A 324 -16.95 3.86 -5.64
CA THR A 324 -16.64 2.99 -6.78
C THR A 324 -15.31 3.37 -7.40
N GLN A 325 -14.69 2.43 -8.09
CA GLN A 325 -13.44 2.60 -8.83
C GLN A 325 -13.57 2.06 -10.25
N MET A 326 -12.82 2.64 -11.18
CA MET A 326 -12.61 2.07 -12.51
C MET A 326 -11.45 1.09 -12.41
N ILE A 327 -11.66 -0.13 -12.89
CA ILE A 327 -10.62 -1.14 -13.00
C ILE A 327 -10.15 -1.21 -14.44
N GLU A 328 -8.85 -1.04 -14.66
CA GLU A 328 -8.21 -1.21 -15.96
C GLU A 328 -7.21 -2.35 -15.89
N SER A 329 -7.46 -3.38 -16.70
CA SER A 329 -6.59 -4.55 -16.84
C SER A 329 -6.05 -4.61 -18.27
N LYS A 330 -4.81 -5.07 -18.44
CA LYS A 330 -4.21 -5.19 -19.78
C LYS A 330 -5.05 -6.11 -20.67
N GLY A 331 -5.48 -5.58 -21.83
CA GLY A 331 -6.24 -6.34 -22.82
C GLY A 331 -7.74 -6.51 -22.51
N VAL A 332 -8.25 -5.92 -21.42
CA VAL A 332 -9.67 -5.89 -21.07
C VAL A 332 -10.13 -4.44 -21.04
N ASP A 333 -11.37 -4.19 -21.47
CA ASP A 333 -11.93 -2.84 -21.44
C ASP A 333 -12.15 -2.39 -19.99
N PRO A 334 -11.92 -1.11 -19.65
CA PRO A 334 -12.18 -0.58 -18.31
C PRO A 334 -13.61 -0.85 -17.86
N TYR A 335 -13.77 -1.31 -16.61
CA TYR A 335 -15.08 -1.58 -16.02
C TYR A 335 -15.15 -1.04 -14.58
N ARG A 336 -16.37 -0.77 -14.10
CA ARG A 336 -16.60 -0.16 -12.79
C ARG A 336 -16.89 -1.24 -11.75
N LEU A 337 -16.23 -1.14 -10.59
CA LEU A 337 -16.53 -1.95 -9.41
C LEU A 337 -16.81 -1.06 -8.21
N ASP A 338 -17.50 -1.61 -7.22
CA ASP A 338 -17.51 -1.05 -5.88
C ASP A 338 -16.08 -1.05 -5.33
N ASN A 339 -15.74 0.04 -4.64
CA ASN A 339 -14.46 0.19 -4.00
C ASN A 339 -14.67 -0.15 -2.53
N TYR A 340 -13.96 -1.15 -2.02
CA TYR A 340 -13.90 -1.56 -0.61
C TYR A 340 -12.49 -1.43 -0.02
N VAL A 341 -11.55 -0.87 -0.79
CA VAL A 341 -10.13 -0.77 -0.43
C VAL A 341 -9.95 0.12 0.78
N ARG A 342 -9.08 -0.30 1.68
CA ARG A 342 -8.53 0.52 2.77
C ARG A 342 -7.05 0.68 2.56
N VAL A 343 -6.58 1.89 2.82
CA VAL A 343 -5.19 2.25 2.55
C VAL A 343 -4.44 2.40 3.87
N LEU A 344 -3.37 1.63 3.99
CA LEU A 344 -2.35 1.78 5.02
C LEU A 344 -1.04 2.16 4.32
N MET A 345 -0.35 3.18 4.82
CA MET A 345 0.86 3.69 4.20
C MET A 345 1.98 3.64 5.24
N THR A 346 3.14 3.10 4.86
CA THR A 346 4.33 3.13 5.72
C THR A 346 5.42 3.94 5.01
N SER A 347 6.14 4.76 5.77
CA SER A 347 7.24 5.56 5.23
C SER A 347 8.27 5.90 6.29
N ASN A 348 9.50 6.14 5.85
CA ASN A 348 10.57 6.74 6.65
C ASN A 348 10.70 8.25 6.43
N GLU A 349 9.97 8.82 5.47
CA GLU A 349 10.02 10.24 5.14
C GLU A 349 9.24 11.09 6.13
N ASP A 350 9.76 12.28 6.40
CA ASP A 350 9.10 13.28 7.24
C ASP A 350 7.79 13.77 6.63
N TRP A 351 7.67 13.81 5.32
CA TRP A 351 6.46 14.26 4.63
C TRP A 351 5.93 13.17 3.71
N VAL A 352 4.79 12.62 4.09
CA VAL A 352 4.19 11.44 3.44
C VAL A 352 2.95 11.86 2.69
N VAL A 353 2.02 12.53 3.36
CA VAL A 353 0.71 12.89 2.78
C VAL A 353 0.47 14.40 2.78
N PRO A 354 -0.20 14.92 1.75
CA PRO A 354 -0.67 16.31 1.73
C PRO A 354 -1.86 16.50 2.68
N ALA A 355 -1.60 16.80 3.95
CA ALA A 355 -2.63 17.08 4.94
C ALA A 355 -2.97 18.58 4.93
N GLY A 356 -4.12 18.94 4.36
CA GLY A 356 -4.62 20.32 4.50
C GLY A 356 -5.06 20.65 5.94
N LYS A 357 -5.38 21.92 6.20
CA LYS A 357 -5.94 22.36 7.49
C LYS A 357 -7.17 21.54 7.91
N ASP A 358 -8.07 21.29 6.97
CA ASP A 358 -9.30 20.50 7.13
C ASP A 358 -9.11 19.00 6.88
N GLU A 359 -7.88 18.48 6.96
CA GLU A 359 -7.64 17.06 6.72
C GLU A 359 -8.41 16.19 7.72
N ARG A 360 -9.12 15.19 7.18
CA ARG A 360 -10.02 14.29 7.92
C ARG A 360 -9.85 12.83 7.52
N ARG A 361 -8.95 12.52 6.59
CA ARG A 361 -8.75 11.18 6.01
C ARG A 361 -7.57 10.46 6.62
N TYR A 362 -6.53 11.15 7.06
CA TYR A 362 -5.27 10.50 7.46
C TYR A 362 -5.11 10.48 8.98
N CYS A 363 -5.12 9.28 9.58
CA CYS A 363 -4.55 9.07 10.90
C CYS A 363 -3.05 8.85 10.74
N VAL A 364 -2.23 9.80 11.18
CA VAL A 364 -0.77 9.74 11.03
C VAL A 364 -0.14 9.36 12.36
N LEU A 365 0.73 8.36 12.35
CA LEU A 365 1.36 7.76 13.52
C LEU A 365 2.87 7.88 13.37
N ASP A 366 3.58 8.15 14.47
CA ASP A 366 5.04 8.07 14.54
C ASP A 366 5.40 6.87 15.41
N VAL A 367 6.02 5.86 14.79
CA VAL A 367 6.46 4.65 15.49
C VAL A 367 7.70 4.97 16.29
N ALA A 368 7.72 4.51 17.53
CA ALA A 368 8.89 4.62 18.39
C ALA A 368 10.08 3.81 17.85
N ASP A 369 11.29 4.16 18.29
CA ASP A 369 12.53 3.48 17.93
C ASP A 369 13.00 2.49 19.00
N THR A 370 12.20 2.27 20.05
CA THR A 370 12.53 1.45 21.23
C THR A 370 12.84 -0.01 20.91
N VAL A 371 12.16 -0.59 19.91
CA VAL A 371 12.36 -1.97 19.45
C VAL A 371 13.07 -2.06 18.11
N LYS A 372 13.73 -0.97 17.67
CA LYS A 372 14.45 -0.92 16.39
C LYS A 372 15.49 -2.03 16.31
N GLU A 373 15.43 -2.81 15.22
CA GLU A 373 16.36 -3.93 14.94
C GLU A 373 16.36 -5.02 16.04
N ASN A 374 15.34 -5.05 16.91
CA ASN A 374 15.21 -6.08 17.93
C ASN A 374 14.65 -7.39 17.32
N HIS A 375 15.54 -8.14 16.65
CA HIS A 375 15.18 -9.40 16.01
C HIS A 375 14.61 -10.45 16.97
N GLY A 376 15.03 -10.43 18.24
CA GLY A 376 14.53 -11.36 19.26
C GLY A 376 13.05 -11.12 19.57
N TYR A 377 12.70 -9.86 19.79
CA TYR A 377 11.32 -9.42 20.02
C TYR A 377 10.40 -9.76 18.84
N PHE A 378 10.81 -9.45 17.61
CA PHE A 378 9.98 -9.76 16.44
C PHE A 378 9.83 -11.26 16.20
N ARG A 379 10.88 -12.06 16.44
CA ARG A 379 10.77 -13.51 16.37
C ARG A 379 9.76 -14.06 17.39
N GLU A 380 9.85 -13.63 18.64
CA GLU A 380 8.92 -14.05 19.70
C GLU A 380 7.46 -13.68 19.34
N MET A 381 7.25 -12.49 18.78
CA MET A 381 5.95 -12.06 18.28
C MET A 381 5.41 -12.97 17.17
N PHE A 382 6.22 -13.31 16.16
CA PHE A 382 5.79 -14.19 15.09
C PHE A 382 5.57 -15.63 15.57
N GLU A 383 6.40 -16.13 16.49
CA GLU A 383 6.17 -17.42 17.14
C GLU A 383 4.85 -17.44 17.92
N GLU A 384 4.50 -16.36 18.64
CA GLU A 384 3.21 -16.22 19.32
C GLU A 384 2.03 -16.24 18.32
N LEU A 385 2.15 -15.47 17.23
CA LEU A 385 1.13 -15.38 16.18
C LEU A 385 0.95 -16.69 15.40
N ASP A 386 2.03 -17.43 15.14
CA ASP A 386 2.02 -18.73 14.46
C ASP A 386 1.41 -19.83 15.35
N ASN A 387 1.61 -19.74 16.67
CA ASN A 387 1.06 -20.66 17.66
C ASN A 387 -0.37 -20.29 18.10
N GLY A 388 -1.25 -20.06 17.13
CA GLY A 388 -2.67 -19.78 17.35
C GLY A 388 -3.03 -18.31 17.61
N GLY A 389 -2.05 -17.42 17.75
CA GLY A 389 -2.29 -16.00 17.97
C GLY A 389 -3.08 -15.30 16.86
N ARG A 390 -2.93 -15.72 15.59
CA ARG A 390 -3.74 -15.17 14.47
C ARG A 390 -5.23 -15.52 14.56
N ALA A 391 -5.57 -16.70 15.06
CA ALA A 391 -6.97 -17.10 15.29
C ALA A 391 -7.59 -16.29 16.45
N ALA A 392 -6.83 -16.08 17.52
CA ALA A 392 -7.24 -15.25 18.65
C ALA A 392 -7.36 -13.76 18.28
N LEU A 393 -6.44 -13.25 17.45
CA LEU A 393 -6.50 -11.89 16.93
C LEU A 393 -7.72 -11.67 16.03
N LEU A 394 -8.02 -12.62 15.14
CA LEU A 394 -9.22 -12.53 14.29
C LEU A 394 -10.50 -12.51 15.13
N ASP A 395 -10.59 -13.34 16.16
CA ASP A 395 -11.71 -13.31 17.10
C ASP A 395 -11.84 -11.94 17.79
N ALA A 396 -10.72 -11.41 18.32
CA ALA A 396 -10.70 -10.10 18.96
C ALA A 396 -11.14 -8.97 18.01
N LEU A 397 -10.75 -9.02 16.73
CA LEU A 397 -11.18 -8.05 15.72
C LEU A 397 -12.67 -8.18 15.38
N LEU A 398 -13.21 -9.40 15.31
CA LEU A 398 -14.63 -9.64 15.02
C LEU A 398 -15.56 -9.31 16.19
N THR A 399 -15.05 -9.36 17.43
CA THR A 399 -15.81 -9.09 18.66
C THR A 399 -15.62 -7.68 19.23
N PHE A 400 -14.65 -6.91 18.72
CA PHE A 400 -14.41 -5.53 19.15
C PHE A 400 -15.67 -4.66 19.00
N ASP A 401 -16.03 -3.94 20.07
CA ASP A 401 -17.19 -3.03 20.04
C ASP A 401 -16.88 -1.78 19.22
N LEU A 402 -17.37 -1.73 17.98
CA LEU A 402 -17.21 -0.57 17.09
C LEU A 402 -17.98 0.68 17.55
N SER A 403 -18.91 0.57 18.51
CA SER A 403 -19.66 1.73 19.00
C SER A 403 -18.78 2.69 19.83
N GLN A 404 -17.66 2.19 20.35
CA GLN A 404 -16.73 2.97 21.16
C GLN A 404 -15.83 3.93 20.33
N VAL A 405 -15.81 3.78 19.00
CA VAL A 405 -14.94 4.58 18.11
C VAL A 405 -15.71 5.21 16.95
N ASN A 406 -15.37 6.46 16.63
CA ASN A 406 -15.84 7.11 15.41
C ASN A 406 -14.72 7.19 14.37
N LEU A 407 -14.71 6.24 13.43
CA LEU A 407 -13.66 6.14 12.41
C LEU A 407 -13.66 7.28 11.38
N ARG A 408 -14.68 8.15 11.37
CA ARG A 408 -14.71 9.38 10.55
C ARG A 408 -14.07 10.57 11.25
N GLN A 409 -13.84 10.47 12.55
CA GLN A 409 -13.10 11.46 13.33
C GLN A 409 -11.68 10.93 13.55
N ILE A 410 -10.74 11.39 12.74
CA ILE A 410 -9.35 10.98 12.86
C ILE A 410 -8.72 11.53 14.16
N PRO A 411 -7.86 10.74 14.83
CA PRO A 411 -7.07 11.23 15.95
C PRO A 411 -6.18 12.41 15.55
N ARG A 412 -6.08 13.39 16.45
CA ARG A 412 -5.29 14.61 16.24
C ARG A 412 -3.88 14.44 16.79
N THR A 413 -3.07 13.63 16.11
CA THR A 413 -1.69 13.33 16.54
C THR A 413 -0.72 14.46 16.21
N GLY A 414 0.40 14.53 16.94
CA GLY A 414 1.52 15.44 16.61
C GLY A 414 2.11 15.15 15.22
N ALA A 415 2.13 13.88 14.81
CA ALA A 415 2.57 13.48 13.47
C ALA A 415 1.67 14.10 12.37
N LEU A 416 0.35 14.12 12.57
CA LEU A 416 -0.58 14.78 11.66
C LEU A 416 -0.36 16.30 11.64
N LEU A 417 -0.11 16.92 12.79
CA LEU A 417 0.22 18.35 12.85
C LEU A 417 1.42 18.67 11.97
N GLN A 418 2.50 17.89 12.07
CA GLN A 418 3.69 18.06 11.24
C GLN A 418 3.37 17.94 9.74
N GLN A 419 2.53 16.99 9.34
CA GLN A 419 2.08 16.90 7.94
C GLN A 419 1.33 18.16 7.50
N LYS A 420 0.48 18.72 8.36
CA LYS A 420 -0.27 19.97 8.09
C LYS A 420 0.67 21.16 7.93
N LEU A 421 1.63 21.32 8.84
CA LEU A 421 2.60 22.41 8.80
C LEU A 421 3.48 22.34 7.53
N ARG A 422 3.88 21.15 7.11
CA ARG A 422 4.62 20.94 5.85
C ARG A 422 3.77 21.13 4.59
N SER A 423 2.45 21.06 4.72
CA SER A 423 1.50 21.24 3.62
C SER A 423 0.92 22.65 3.52
N LEU A 424 1.39 23.60 4.35
CA LEU A 424 0.96 24.99 4.32
C LEU A 424 1.25 25.62 2.95
N ASP A 425 0.37 26.53 2.52
CA ASP A 425 0.69 27.37 1.37
C ASP A 425 1.79 28.38 1.73
N SER A 426 2.39 29.01 0.73
CA SER A 426 3.53 29.91 0.95
C SER A 426 3.21 31.09 1.89
N VAL A 427 1.96 31.57 1.94
CA VAL A 427 1.60 32.70 2.80
C VAL A 427 1.41 32.21 4.22
N ASP A 428 0.70 31.11 4.41
CA ASP A 428 0.51 30.49 5.72
C ASP A 428 1.85 30.06 6.34
N ALA A 429 2.76 29.49 5.54
CA ALA A 429 4.11 29.10 5.98
C ALA A 429 4.95 30.32 6.40
N TYR A 430 4.88 31.42 5.65
CA TYR A 430 5.53 32.68 6.03
C TYR A 430 4.99 33.22 7.36
N VAL A 431 3.66 33.25 7.52
CA VAL A 431 3.04 33.73 8.77
C VAL A 431 3.40 32.81 9.94
N TYR A 432 3.38 31.49 9.73
CA TYR A 432 3.81 30.53 10.74
C TYR A 432 5.24 30.82 11.23
N GLU A 433 6.19 31.05 10.31
CA GLU A 433 7.57 31.42 10.67
C GLU A 433 7.63 32.72 11.49
N ARG A 434 6.86 33.75 11.09
CA ARG A 434 6.77 35.01 11.87
C ARG A 434 6.21 34.79 13.28
N LEU A 435 5.22 33.90 13.43
CA LEU A 435 4.63 33.56 14.74
C LEU A 435 5.59 32.74 15.62
N CYS A 436 6.43 31.89 15.01
CA CYS A 436 7.50 31.19 15.71
C CYS A 436 8.61 32.16 16.16
N GLU A 437 9.03 33.10 15.31
CA GLU A 437 10.05 34.11 15.64
C GLU A 437 9.56 35.18 16.61
N GLY A 438 8.23 35.36 16.75
CA GLY A 438 7.66 36.41 17.58
C GLY A 438 7.90 37.82 17.02
N THR A 439 8.02 37.97 15.70
CA THR A 439 8.25 39.26 15.01
C THR A 439 7.38 39.39 13.77
N LEU A 440 6.99 40.62 13.38
CA LEU A 440 6.21 40.87 12.16
C LEU A 440 7.13 41.05 10.95
N LEU A 441 8.20 41.84 11.12
CA LEU A 441 9.29 42.03 10.16
C LEU A 441 10.59 41.49 10.76
N ARG A 442 11.53 41.07 9.92
CA ARG A 442 12.85 40.60 10.40
C ARG A 442 13.65 41.67 11.12
N ALA A 443 13.38 42.94 10.83
CA ALA A 443 14.03 44.07 11.48
C ALA A 443 13.43 44.39 12.86
N ASP A 444 12.28 43.79 13.22
CA ASP A 444 11.65 44.02 14.51
C ASP A 444 12.37 43.23 15.61
N ALA A 445 12.50 43.82 16.79
CA ALA A 445 13.06 43.13 17.96
C ALA A 445 12.03 42.27 18.68
N THR A 446 10.75 42.66 18.65
CA THR A 446 9.64 41.99 19.36
C THR A 446 8.30 42.22 18.65
N TRP A 447 7.32 41.35 18.94
CA TRP A 447 5.94 41.54 18.52
C TRP A 447 5.33 42.76 19.21
N SER A 448 4.82 43.72 18.43
CA SER A 448 4.25 44.98 18.93
C SER A 448 2.74 45.06 18.62
N PRO A 449 1.84 44.73 19.57
CA PRO A 449 0.40 44.55 19.33
C PRO A 449 -0.39 45.81 18.89
N ASP A 450 0.20 47.00 19.00
CA ASP A 450 -0.45 48.28 18.68
C ASP A 450 0.28 49.06 17.58
N ALA A 451 1.41 48.53 17.10
CA ALA A 451 2.13 49.10 15.98
C ALA A 451 1.42 48.71 14.67
N PHE A 452 1.29 49.68 13.77
CA PHE A 452 0.83 49.38 12.42
C PHE A 452 2.00 48.95 11.55
N VAL A 453 1.82 47.87 10.78
CA VAL A 453 2.78 47.47 9.74
C VAL A 453 2.22 47.85 8.37
N VAL A 454 2.99 48.59 7.58
CA VAL A 454 2.56 48.99 6.24
C VAL A 454 2.40 47.74 5.37
N ARG A 455 1.23 47.58 4.72
CA ARG A 455 0.89 46.37 3.95
C ARG A 455 1.93 46.02 2.89
N GLN A 456 2.47 47.04 2.22
CA GLN A 456 3.48 46.87 1.19
C GLN A 456 4.79 46.34 1.78
N MET A 457 5.22 46.84 2.94
CA MET A 457 6.46 46.39 3.59
C MET A 457 6.38 44.92 3.99
N LEU A 458 5.28 44.51 4.61
CA LEU A 458 5.06 43.10 5.00
C LEU A 458 5.02 42.19 3.77
N TYR A 459 4.43 42.66 2.67
CA TYR A 459 4.40 41.91 1.41
C TYR A 459 5.78 41.81 0.74
N ASP A 460 6.58 42.88 0.77
CA ASP A 460 7.95 42.88 0.22
C ASP A 460 8.86 41.93 1.04
N GLU A 461 8.65 41.84 2.35
CA GLU A 461 9.28 40.83 3.22
C GLU A 461 8.87 39.41 2.85
N TYR A 462 7.57 39.16 2.62
CA TYR A 462 7.09 37.89 2.10
C TYR A 462 7.74 37.53 0.76
N LEU A 463 7.85 38.48 -0.18
CA LEU A 463 8.52 38.23 -1.46
C LEU A 463 10.00 37.86 -1.27
N THR A 464 10.70 38.58 -0.38
CA THR A 464 12.11 38.32 -0.04
C THR A 464 12.28 36.96 0.62
N TRP A 465 11.38 36.60 1.53
CA TRP A 465 11.33 35.29 2.15
C TRP A 465 11.06 34.19 1.10
N ALA A 466 10.06 34.39 0.25
CA ALA A 466 9.66 33.45 -0.80
C ALA A 466 10.80 33.21 -1.80
N ASP A 467 11.58 34.25 -2.13
CA ASP A 467 12.82 34.14 -2.91
C ASP A 467 13.83 33.21 -2.23
N LYS A 468 14.13 33.45 -0.94
CA LYS A 468 15.13 32.67 -0.20
C LYS A 468 14.75 31.19 -0.04
N VAL A 469 13.46 30.89 0.14
CA VAL A 469 12.95 29.52 0.30
C VAL A 469 12.69 28.85 -1.06
N GLY A 470 12.85 29.56 -2.18
CA GLY A 470 12.72 29.00 -3.53
C GLY A 470 11.26 28.82 -4.01
N ILE A 471 10.32 29.61 -3.49
CA ILE A 471 8.91 29.57 -3.88
C ILE A 471 8.75 30.12 -5.31
N LYS A 472 8.41 29.23 -6.25
CA LYS A 472 8.24 29.56 -7.68
C LYS A 472 6.96 30.35 -7.98
N ARG A 473 5.84 30.02 -7.32
CA ARG A 473 4.54 30.68 -7.51
C ARG A 473 4.16 31.41 -6.23
N ARG A 474 4.28 32.74 -6.26
CA ARG A 474 4.00 33.62 -5.11
C ARG A 474 2.57 34.11 -5.17
N ALA A 475 1.99 34.34 -4.01
CA ALA A 475 0.73 35.04 -3.90
C ALA A 475 0.91 36.50 -4.35
N ASP A 476 -0.04 37.04 -5.09
CA ASP A 476 -0.10 38.49 -5.29
C ASP A 476 -0.51 39.21 -4.00
N LEU A 477 -0.34 40.53 -3.95
CA LEU A 477 -0.63 41.34 -2.75
C LEU A 477 -2.08 41.18 -2.23
N ASN A 478 -3.05 40.95 -3.13
CA ASN A 478 -4.45 40.76 -2.74
C ASN A 478 -4.67 39.36 -2.17
N GLN A 479 -4.09 38.34 -2.80
CA GLN A 479 -4.12 36.97 -2.30
C GLN A 479 -3.42 36.87 -0.94
N PHE A 480 -2.24 37.47 -0.81
CA PHE A 480 -1.49 37.58 0.44
C PHE A 480 -2.35 38.18 1.57
N GLY A 481 -2.96 39.35 1.33
CA GLY A 481 -3.81 39.98 2.33
C GLY A 481 -5.06 39.17 2.70
N ARG A 482 -5.67 38.48 1.74
CA ARG A 482 -6.81 37.58 2.01
C ARG A 482 -6.40 36.37 2.84
N SER A 483 -5.26 35.75 2.53
CA SER A 483 -4.74 34.60 3.27
C SER A 483 -4.44 34.95 4.73
N ILE A 484 -3.72 36.05 4.98
CA ILE A 484 -3.43 36.48 6.37
C ILE A 484 -4.72 36.74 7.13
N LYS A 485 -5.70 37.46 6.54
CA LYS A 485 -6.96 37.76 7.22
C LYS A 485 -7.80 36.51 7.48
N LYS A 486 -7.67 35.47 6.66
CA LYS A 486 -8.30 34.16 6.91
C LYS A 486 -7.64 33.44 8.08
N LEU A 487 -6.32 33.56 8.21
CA LEU A 487 -5.54 32.93 9.29
C LEU A 487 -5.67 33.67 10.62
N ILE A 488 -5.78 35.00 10.58
CA ILE A 488 -5.89 35.89 11.74
C ILE A 488 -7.14 36.76 11.53
N PRO A 489 -8.34 36.28 11.92
CA PRO A 489 -9.61 36.96 11.66
C PRO A 489 -9.71 38.35 12.29
N HIS A 490 -9.00 38.57 13.40
CA HIS A 490 -8.99 39.82 14.15
C HIS A 490 -7.98 40.86 13.62
N LEU A 491 -7.31 40.58 12.49
CA LEU A 491 -6.42 41.52 11.82
C LEU A 491 -7.19 42.78 11.35
N GLN A 492 -6.75 43.96 11.80
CA GLN A 492 -7.35 45.23 11.39
C GLN A 492 -6.67 45.81 10.15
N ASP A 493 -7.43 46.29 9.16
CA ASP A 493 -6.92 47.04 7.99
C ASP A 493 -7.20 48.53 8.22
N THR A 494 -6.14 49.30 8.43
CA THR A 494 -6.21 50.72 8.79
C THR A 494 -5.51 51.58 7.74
N ARG A 495 -5.76 52.90 7.82
CA ARG A 495 -5.08 53.90 6.97
C ARG A 495 -4.45 55.00 7.82
N PRO A 496 -3.43 54.67 8.63
CA PRO A 496 -2.76 55.65 9.48
C PRO A 496 -2.06 56.72 8.63
N ARG A 497 -1.88 57.89 9.24
CA ARG A 497 -1.16 59.01 8.62
C ARG A 497 0.30 58.91 9.05
N ASP A 498 1.18 58.65 8.09
CA ASP A 498 2.62 58.49 8.30
C ASP A 498 3.35 59.49 7.40
N GLY A 499 4.14 60.39 7.98
CA GLY A 499 4.87 61.43 7.24
C GLY A 499 3.98 62.31 6.33
N GLY A 500 2.71 62.52 6.68
CA GLY A 500 1.76 63.32 5.89
C GLY A 500 0.98 62.57 4.79
N THR A 501 1.36 61.34 4.46
CA THR A 501 0.64 60.48 3.50
C THR A 501 -0.16 59.39 4.21
N ARG A 502 -1.29 58.97 3.63
CA ARG A 502 -2.10 57.84 4.14
C ARG A 502 -1.63 56.56 3.48
N LYS A 503 -1.07 55.63 4.26
CA LYS A 503 -0.64 54.30 3.78
C LYS A 503 -1.62 53.24 4.29
N ARG A 504 -1.85 52.17 3.53
CA ARG A 504 -2.62 51.02 4.04
C ARG A 504 -1.73 50.20 4.95
N ALA A 505 -2.20 49.92 6.16
CA ALA A 505 -1.45 49.18 7.17
C ALA A 505 -2.32 48.10 7.82
N TYR A 506 -1.65 47.12 8.42
CA TYR A 506 -2.27 46.15 9.30
C TYR A 506 -1.94 46.47 10.75
N VAL A 507 -2.90 46.23 11.65
CA VAL A 507 -2.63 46.16 13.09
C VAL A 507 -2.91 44.71 13.49
N PHE A 508 -1.86 44.02 13.94
CA PHE A 508 -1.94 42.62 14.36
C PHE A 508 -2.37 42.55 15.82
N PRO A 509 -3.23 41.59 16.20
CA PRO A 509 -3.48 41.28 17.61
C PRO A 509 -2.19 40.92 18.37
N PRO A 510 -2.23 40.84 19.71
CA PRO A 510 -1.15 40.25 20.50
C PRO A 510 -0.69 38.89 19.95
N LEU A 511 0.61 38.59 20.09
CA LEU A 511 1.20 37.34 19.61
C LEU A 511 0.46 36.08 20.10
N PRO A 512 0.03 35.98 21.37
CA PRO A 512 -0.75 34.84 21.84
C PRO A 512 -2.08 34.66 21.09
N ASP A 513 -2.77 35.75 20.76
CA ASP A 513 -4.04 35.71 20.04
C ASP A 513 -3.84 35.30 18.57
N CYS A 514 -2.72 35.70 17.96
CA CYS A 514 -2.35 35.29 16.62
C CYS A 514 -1.96 33.81 16.57
N ARG A 515 -1.21 33.32 17.56
CA ARG A 515 -0.88 31.90 17.74
C ARG A 515 -2.15 31.06 17.94
N ALA A 516 -3.06 31.50 18.82
CA ALA A 516 -4.37 30.84 19.01
C ALA A 516 -5.24 30.85 17.75
N SER A 517 -5.23 31.96 16.98
CA SER A 517 -5.94 32.03 15.68
C SER A 517 -5.35 31.03 14.68
N PHE A 518 -4.03 30.88 14.66
CA PHE A 518 -3.35 29.90 13.81
C PHE A 518 -3.70 28.47 14.20
N GLU A 519 -3.67 28.13 15.49
CA GLU A 519 -4.06 26.82 16.02
C GLU A 519 -5.51 26.49 15.68
N ALA A 520 -6.42 27.46 15.84
CA ALA A 520 -7.82 27.30 15.44
C ALA A 520 -7.96 27.04 13.93
N ALA A 521 -7.15 27.71 13.10
CA ALA A 521 -7.14 27.51 11.65
C ALA A 521 -6.57 26.14 11.24
N VAL A 522 -5.59 25.60 11.96
CA VAL A 522 -5.02 24.25 11.72
C VAL A 522 -5.84 23.14 12.41
N GLY A 523 -6.64 23.52 13.41
CA GLY A 523 -7.51 22.64 14.18
C GLY A 523 -6.79 21.83 15.26
N GLN A 524 -5.57 22.21 15.64
CA GLN A 524 -4.69 21.52 16.60
C GLN A 524 -3.78 22.54 17.29
N GLY A 525 -3.44 22.27 18.55
CA GLY A 525 -2.44 23.07 19.28
C GLY A 525 -1.05 22.89 18.67
N VAL A 526 -0.23 23.93 18.74
CA VAL A 526 1.12 23.97 18.18
C VAL A 526 2.09 24.20 19.33
N ASP A 527 3.21 23.48 19.33
CA ASP A 527 4.29 23.76 20.25
C ASP A 527 5.07 24.99 19.77
N TRP A 528 4.73 26.15 20.33
CA TRP A 528 5.38 27.41 20.00
C TRP A 528 6.70 27.54 20.77
N PRO A 529 7.75 28.13 20.17
CA PRO A 529 8.99 28.42 20.90
C PRO A 529 8.68 29.23 22.17
N LEU A 530 9.25 28.79 23.31
CA LEU A 530 9.12 29.49 24.57
C LEU A 530 9.77 30.87 24.45
N ASP A 531 8.95 31.91 24.53
CA ASP A 531 9.41 33.26 24.78
C ASP A 531 9.64 33.40 26.29
N ASP A 532 10.89 33.29 26.75
CA ASP A 532 11.26 33.52 28.15
C ASP A 532 11.21 35.04 28.45
N PRO A 533 10.74 35.56 29.63
CA PRO A 533 10.00 34.96 30.75
C PRO A 533 8.66 35.69 31.01
N GLY A 534 7.54 35.00 30.93
CA GLY A 534 6.24 35.56 31.36
C GLY A 534 5.08 34.57 31.36
N TRP A 535 5.29 33.41 30.74
CA TRP A 535 4.29 32.35 30.64
C TRP A 535 4.10 31.54 31.93
N ALA A 536 5.04 31.57 32.88
CA ALA A 536 5.02 30.74 34.09
C ALA A 536 3.98 31.12 35.17
N GLN A 537 2.99 31.97 34.90
CA GLN A 537 2.01 32.40 35.92
C GLN A 537 0.53 32.09 35.60
N ARG A 538 0.22 31.34 34.54
CA ARG A 538 -1.19 30.98 34.24
C ARG A 538 -1.60 29.54 34.55
N ASP A 539 -0.67 28.63 34.83
CA ASP A 539 -1.03 27.22 35.09
C ASP A 539 -1.18 26.83 36.57
N GLU A 540 -0.90 27.73 37.53
CA GLU A 540 -1.03 27.41 38.97
C GLU A 540 -2.35 27.83 39.63
N THR A 541 -3.28 28.50 38.93
CA THR A 541 -4.52 29.02 39.56
C THR A 541 -5.81 28.27 39.21
N ASN A 542 -5.76 27.15 38.49
CA ASN A 542 -6.97 26.37 38.17
C ASN A 542 -6.96 24.92 38.72
N SER A 543 -6.23 24.70 39.82
CA SER A 543 -6.17 23.44 40.57
C SER A 543 -6.46 23.68 42.06
N SER A 544 -7.53 24.41 42.39
CA SER A 544 -8.17 24.29 43.71
C SER A 544 -9.56 24.91 43.66
N HIS A 545 -10.59 24.07 43.56
CA HIS A 545 -11.85 24.17 44.31
C HIS A 545 -12.88 23.21 43.70
N GLY A 546 -13.18 22.15 44.44
CA GLY A 546 -14.21 21.19 44.08
C GLY A 546 -14.41 20.05 45.08
N GLU A 547 -14.11 20.26 46.37
CA GLU A 547 -14.64 19.40 47.44
C GLU A 547 -15.53 20.22 48.38
N THR A 548 -16.66 19.60 48.73
CA THR A 548 -17.82 19.97 49.58
C THR A 548 -19.08 20.02 48.72
N GLY A 549 -20.07 19.13 48.83
CA GLY A 549 -20.55 18.39 49.98
C GLY A 549 -21.97 18.86 50.26
N TRP A 550 -22.98 18.14 49.74
CA TRP A 550 -24.33 17.85 50.28
C TRP A 550 -25.04 16.90 49.30
#